data_AF-C1IIH5-F1
#
_entry.id   AF-C1IIH5-F1
#
_cell.length_a   1.000
_cell.length_b   1.000
_cell.length_c   1.000
_cell.angle_alpha   90.00
_cell.angle_beta   90.00
_cell.angle_gamma   90.00
#
_symmetry.space_group_name_H-M   'P 1'
#
loop_
_entity.id
_entity.type
_entity.pdbx_description
1 polymer ?
#
loop_
_entity_poly.entity_id
_entity_poly.type
_entity_poly.pdbx_seq_one_letter_code
_entity_poly.pdbx_strand_id
1 'polypeptide(L)'
;RPDTFMGVTYVAVAAGHPLAQEAAANNQELADFIAECRNTKTSEADMATMDKKGVPTGLYVIHPLTQEKLPIWAANFVLMEYGTGAVMAVPAHDQRDWEFAHKYNLPLKVVIANADGSEPDISEEAMTEKSSLINSG
;
A
#
# COMPACT_ATOMS: atom_id res chain seq x y z
N ARG A 1 -5.37 7.08 8.88
CA ARG A 1 -6.40 7.88 8.20
C ARG A 1 -7.62 7.00 7.94
N PRO A 2 -8.46 6.71 8.95
CA PRO A 2 -9.66 5.88 8.74
C PRO A 2 -10.69 6.57 7.85
N ASP A 3 -10.66 7.91 7.79
CA ASP A 3 -11.42 8.76 6.88
C ASP A 3 -11.22 8.39 5.40
N THR A 4 -10.07 7.86 5.01
CA THR A 4 -9.73 7.52 3.62
C THR A 4 -9.98 6.04 3.28
N PHE A 5 -10.66 5.29 4.15
CA PHE A 5 -10.78 3.84 4.04
C PHE A 5 -11.45 3.36 2.74
N MET A 6 -12.41 4.11 2.22
CA MET A 6 -13.08 3.78 0.95
C MET A 6 -12.17 3.90 -0.28
N GLY A 7 -11.00 4.53 -0.13
CA GLY A 7 -9.97 4.70 -1.16
C GLY A 7 -8.90 3.62 -1.15
N VAL A 8 -9.03 2.58 -0.31
CA VAL A 8 -8.06 1.48 -0.26
C VAL A 8 -8.14 0.68 -1.56
N THR A 9 -7.02 0.55 -2.27
CA THR A 9 -6.95 -0.19 -3.54
C THR A 9 -6.05 -1.42 -3.49
N TYR A 10 -5.19 -1.54 -2.48
CA TYR A 10 -4.40 -2.73 -2.19
C TYR A 10 -4.02 -2.80 -0.70
N VAL A 11 -3.46 -3.93 -0.29
CA VAL A 11 -2.89 -4.09 1.06
C VAL A 11 -1.41 -4.42 0.92
N ALA A 12 -0.56 -3.72 1.66
CA ALA A 12 0.86 -4.03 1.73
C ALA A 12 1.18 -4.74 3.05
N VAL A 13 1.93 -5.84 2.97
CA VAL A 13 2.45 -6.56 4.13
C VAL A 13 3.97 -6.53 4.13
N ALA A 14 4.56 -6.59 5.31
CA ALA A 14 6.00 -6.71 5.44
C ALA A 14 6.46 -8.05 4.84
N ALA A 15 7.67 -8.08 4.28
CA ALA A 15 8.28 -9.31 3.75
C ALA A 15 8.36 -10.45 4.79
N GLY A 16 8.50 -10.10 6.08
CA GLY A 16 8.53 -11.06 7.17
C GLY A 16 7.14 -11.60 7.60
N HIS A 17 6.05 -11.07 7.07
CA HIS A 17 4.69 -11.36 7.54
C HIS A 17 4.31 -12.83 7.26
N PRO A 18 3.61 -13.53 8.18
CA PRO A 18 3.22 -14.93 7.99
C PRO A 18 2.50 -15.20 6.66
N LEU A 19 1.59 -14.32 6.23
CA LEU A 19 0.92 -14.42 4.93
C LEU A 19 1.89 -14.34 3.74
N ALA A 20 2.91 -13.49 3.82
CA ALA A 20 3.92 -13.40 2.76
C ALA A 20 4.77 -14.68 2.72
N GLN A 21 5.10 -15.25 3.88
CA GLN A 21 5.84 -16.52 3.97
C GLN A 21 5.02 -17.70 3.43
N GLU A 22 3.73 -17.75 3.74
CA GLU A 22 2.82 -18.78 3.22
C GLU A 22 2.68 -18.67 1.70
N ALA A 23 2.48 -17.46 1.17
CA ALA A 23 2.41 -17.22 -0.27
C ALA A 23 3.73 -17.55 -1.00
N ALA A 24 4.88 -17.33 -0.36
CA ALA A 24 6.19 -17.60 -0.92
C ALA A 24 6.44 -19.10 -1.18
N ALA A 25 5.73 -20.00 -0.50
CA ALA A 25 5.88 -21.45 -0.70
C ALA A 25 5.61 -21.88 -2.16
N ASN A 26 4.77 -21.13 -2.88
CA ASN A 26 4.42 -21.41 -4.27
C ASN A 26 4.84 -20.28 -5.23
N ASN A 27 5.64 -19.31 -4.77
CA ASN A 27 6.07 -18.15 -5.55
C ASN A 27 7.56 -17.87 -5.30
N GLN A 28 8.40 -18.30 -6.24
CA GLN A 28 9.86 -18.15 -6.13
C GLN A 28 10.29 -16.68 -6.09
N GLU A 29 9.67 -15.81 -6.89
CA GLU A 29 9.97 -14.38 -6.91
C GLU A 29 9.70 -13.75 -5.53
N LEU A 30 8.59 -14.13 -4.90
CA LEU A 30 8.28 -13.67 -3.54
C LEU A 30 9.26 -14.23 -2.52
N ALA A 31 9.65 -15.50 -2.62
CA ALA A 31 10.65 -16.10 -1.72
C ALA A 31 12.00 -15.38 -1.80
N ASP A 32 12.45 -15.06 -3.02
CA ASP A 32 13.69 -14.33 -3.29
C ASP A 32 13.61 -12.91 -2.73
N PHE A 33 12.48 -12.22 -2.95
CA PHE A 33 12.23 -10.90 -2.40
C PHE A 33 12.23 -10.86 -0.86
N ILE A 34 11.66 -11.88 -0.21
CA ILE A 34 11.69 -12.00 1.24
C ILE A 34 13.13 -12.21 1.73
N ALA A 35 13.93 -13.02 1.03
CA ALA A 35 15.34 -13.21 1.36
C ALA A 35 16.16 -11.94 1.16
N GLU A 36 15.91 -11.16 0.10
CA GLU A 36 16.53 -9.85 -0.13
C GLU A 36 16.23 -8.90 1.04
N CYS A 37 14.95 -8.75 1.40
CA CYS A 37 14.51 -7.86 2.48
C CYS A 37 15.11 -8.23 3.85
N ARG A 38 15.34 -9.51 4.14
CA ARG A 38 15.98 -9.95 5.39
C ARG A 38 17.44 -9.50 5.51
N ASN A 39 18.14 -9.36 4.39
CA ASN A 39 19.54 -8.95 4.36
C ASN A 39 19.68 -7.42 4.35
N THR A 40 18.63 -6.68 4.00
CA THR A 40 18.61 -5.23 4.08
C THR A 40 18.26 -4.79 5.51
N LYS A 41 19.28 -4.45 6.31
CA LYS A 41 19.07 -3.73 7.56
C LYS A 41 19.00 -2.24 7.25
N THR A 42 17.83 -1.66 7.35
CA THR A 42 17.63 -0.26 7.02
C THR A 42 16.78 0.41 8.08
N SER A 43 17.21 1.61 8.48
CA SER A 43 16.43 2.42 9.40
C SER A 43 15.20 2.99 8.70
N GLU A 44 14.20 3.46 9.46
CA GLU A 44 13.02 4.14 8.91
C GLU A 44 13.42 5.35 8.02
N ALA A 45 14.50 6.05 8.38
CA ALA A 45 15.01 7.19 7.61
C ALA A 45 15.57 6.76 6.25
N ASP A 46 16.30 5.63 6.21
CA ASP A 46 16.83 5.09 4.95
C ASP A 46 15.71 4.55 4.06
N MET A 47 14.62 4.06 4.66
CA MET A 47 13.45 3.58 3.92
C MET A 47 12.69 4.67 3.19
N ALA A 48 12.72 5.91 3.69
CA ALA A 48 12.07 7.03 3.02
C ALA A 48 12.69 7.30 1.65
N THR A 49 14.02 7.19 1.52
CA THR A 49 14.77 7.47 0.28
C THR A 49 15.00 6.25 -0.59
N MET A 50 14.79 5.04 -0.07
CA MET A 50 14.91 3.82 -0.86
C MET A 50 13.79 3.66 -1.88
N ASP A 51 14.17 3.09 -3.03
CA ASP A 51 13.25 2.66 -4.06
C ASP A 51 12.21 1.69 -3.49
N LYS A 52 10.93 2.00 -3.69
CA LYS A 52 9.83 1.19 -3.19
C LYS A 52 9.74 -0.06 -4.06
N LYS A 53 10.10 -1.21 -3.48
CA LYS A 53 10.02 -2.50 -4.16
C LYS A 53 8.94 -3.35 -3.51
N GLY A 54 8.27 -4.16 -4.33
CA GLY A 54 7.34 -5.15 -3.84
C GLY A 54 7.01 -6.19 -4.90
N VAL A 55 6.44 -7.30 -4.42
CA VAL A 55 6.05 -8.45 -5.21
C VAL A 55 4.60 -8.82 -4.87
N PRO A 56 3.75 -9.11 -5.85
CA PRO A 56 2.38 -9.54 -5.58
C PRO A 56 2.40 -10.92 -4.91
N THR A 57 1.63 -11.06 -3.84
CA THR A 57 1.55 -12.35 -3.13
C THR A 57 0.66 -13.38 -3.84
N GLY A 58 -0.17 -12.94 -4.78
CA GLY A 58 -1.23 -13.75 -5.38
C GLY A 58 -2.45 -13.94 -4.46
N LEU A 59 -2.38 -13.45 -3.22
CA LEU A 59 -3.48 -13.43 -2.28
C LEU A 59 -4.30 -12.14 -2.42
N TYR A 60 -5.56 -12.23 -2.01
CA TYR A 60 -6.50 -11.12 -2.03
C TYR A 60 -7.24 -11.04 -0.70
N VAL A 61 -7.56 -9.82 -0.26
CA VAL A 61 -8.54 -9.59 0.81
C VAL A 61 -9.84 -9.05 0.23
N ILE A 62 -10.92 -9.15 0.99
CA ILE A 62 -12.20 -8.52 0.66
C ILE A 62 -12.30 -7.22 1.45
N HIS A 63 -12.50 -6.10 0.77
CA HIS A 63 -12.80 -4.85 1.42
C HIS A 63 -14.16 -4.97 2.14
N PRO A 64 -14.24 -4.74 3.47
CA PRO A 64 -15.44 -5.07 4.25
C PRO A 64 -16.68 -4.23 3.88
N LEU A 65 -16.50 -3.01 3.38
CA LEU A 65 -17.60 -2.14 2.94
C LEU A 65 -17.95 -2.30 1.45
N THR A 66 -16.98 -2.13 0.53
CA THR A 66 -17.24 -2.23 -0.92
C THR A 66 -17.37 -3.67 -1.43
N GLN A 67 -16.96 -4.68 -0.65
CA GLN A 67 -16.89 -6.10 -1.05
C GLN A 67 -15.93 -6.37 -2.23
N GLU A 68 -15.11 -5.39 -2.61
CA GLU A 68 -14.13 -5.53 -3.68
C GLU A 68 -12.94 -6.39 -3.25
N LYS A 69 -12.36 -7.12 -4.21
CA LYS A 69 -11.12 -7.87 -4.00
C LYS A 69 -9.93 -6.94 -4.13
N LEU A 70 -9.15 -6.84 -3.06
CA LEU A 70 -7.93 -6.03 -3.02
C LEU A 70 -6.71 -6.96 -3.04
N PRO A 71 -5.75 -6.76 -3.95
CA PRO A 71 -4.54 -7.56 -4.00
C PRO A 71 -3.67 -7.30 -2.77
N ILE A 72 -3.02 -8.34 -2.27
CA ILE A 72 -2.02 -8.24 -1.21
C ILE A 72 -0.62 -8.25 -1.83
N TRP A 73 0.20 -7.28 -1.45
CA TRP A 73 1.58 -7.11 -1.90
C TRP A 73 2.54 -7.25 -0.73
N ALA A 74 3.66 -7.94 -0.93
CA ALA A 74 4.78 -7.85 -0.02
C ALA A 74 5.63 -6.65 -0.43
N ALA A 75 5.93 -5.74 0.50
CA ALA A 75 6.67 -4.52 0.19
C ALA A 75 7.83 -4.27 1.18
N ASN A 76 8.91 -3.68 0.69
CA ASN A 76 10.13 -3.42 1.48
C ASN A 76 9.97 -2.23 2.45
N PHE A 77 8.95 -1.40 2.25
CA PHE A 77 8.70 -0.22 3.08
C PHE A 77 7.71 -0.48 4.23
N VAL A 78 7.19 -1.70 4.37
CA VAL A 78 6.34 -2.11 5.50
C VAL A 78 7.19 -2.89 6.50
N LEU A 79 7.29 -2.37 7.72
CA LEU A 79 8.06 -2.99 8.80
C LEU A 79 7.18 -3.94 9.62
N MET A 80 7.71 -5.12 9.94
CA MET A 80 7.03 -6.07 10.85
C MET A 80 6.83 -5.50 12.26
N GLU A 81 7.75 -4.65 12.70
CA GLU A 81 7.75 -4.05 14.03
C GLU A 81 6.78 -2.86 14.14
N TYR A 82 6.31 -2.35 12.99
CA TYR A 82 5.38 -1.23 12.94
C TYR A 82 3.93 -1.72 12.83
N GLY A 83 3.15 -1.50 13.89
CA GLY A 83 1.75 -1.91 13.95
C GLY A 83 1.59 -3.44 13.94
N THR A 84 0.89 -3.97 12.94
CA THR A 84 0.67 -5.42 12.75
C THR A 84 1.53 -6.02 11.64
N GLY A 85 2.46 -5.25 11.06
CA GLY A 85 3.21 -5.68 9.87
C GLY A 85 2.39 -5.73 8.58
N ALA A 86 1.22 -5.08 8.58
CA ALA A 86 0.32 -4.95 7.44
C ALA A 86 -0.33 -3.56 7.44
N VAL A 87 -0.44 -2.95 6.28
CA VAL A 87 -1.04 -1.62 6.09
C VAL A 87 -2.02 -1.64 4.94
N MET A 88 -3.17 -0.99 5.14
CA MET A 88 -4.08 -0.67 4.05
C MET A 88 -3.46 0.47 3.25
N ALA A 89 -3.39 0.32 1.92
CA ALA A 89 -2.78 1.33 1.09
C ALA A 89 -3.83 2.20 0.40
N VAL A 90 -3.68 3.52 0.54
CA VAL A 90 -4.60 4.51 -0.03
C VAL A 90 -3.82 5.48 -0.92
N PRO A 91 -3.49 5.09 -2.17
CA PRO A 91 -2.58 5.84 -3.03
C PRO A 91 -2.97 7.28 -3.30
N ALA A 92 -4.27 7.59 -3.38
CA ALA A 92 -4.70 8.95 -3.62
C ALA A 92 -4.38 9.91 -2.44
N HIS A 93 -4.10 9.37 -1.24
CA HIS A 93 -3.99 10.15 0.00
C HIS A 93 -2.79 9.81 0.91
N ASP A 94 -1.89 8.94 0.46
CA ASP A 94 -0.57 8.68 1.08
C ASP A 94 0.50 8.64 -0.01
N GLN A 95 1.52 9.49 0.11
CA GLN A 95 2.55 9.64 -0.91
C GLN A 95 3.36 8.36 -1.14
N ARG A 96 3.60 7.56 -0.09
CA ARG A 96 4.38 6.31 -0.22
C ARG A 96 3.57 5.25 -0.97
N ASP A 97 2.27 5.21 -0.68
CA ASP A 97 1.35 4.33 -1.39
C ASP A 97 1.16 4.79 -2.84
N TRP A 98 1.17 6.10 -3.10
CA TRP A 98 1.13 6.68 -4.43
C TRP A 98 2.35 6.29 -5.26
N GLU A 99 3.56 6.48 -4.73
CA GLU A 99 4.81 6.11 -5.41
C GLU A 99 4.81 4.62 -5.80
N PHE A 100 4.39 3.77 -4.87
CA PHE A 100 4.29 2.34 -5.11
C PHE A 100 3.19 2.01 -6.14
N ALA A 101 2.00 2.57 -5.99
CA ALA A 101 0.89 2.33 -6.91
C ALA A 101 1.22 2.82 -8.32
N HIS A 102 1.87 3.98 -8.46
CA HIS A 102 2.29 4.52 -9.75
C HIS A 102 3.33 3.61 -10.41
N LYS A 103 4.35 3.17 -9.65
CA LYS A 103 5.39 2.27 -10.15
C LYS A 103 4.85 0.91 -10.62
N TYR A 104 3.88 0.36 -9.90
CA TYR A 104 3.31 -0.96 -10.19
C TYR A 104 1.95 -0.90 -10.93
N ASN A 105 1.56 0.29 -11.39
CA ASN A 105 0.31 0.55 -12.10
C ASN A 105 -0.93 0.00 -11.38
N LEU A 106 -0.97 0.21 -10.06
CA LEU A 106 -2.10 -0.16 -9.20
C LEU A 106 -3.19 0.92 -9.24
N PRO A 107 -4.46 0.56 -8.96
CA PRO A 107 -5.54 1.54 -8.98
C PRO A 107 -5.33 2.66 -7.96
N LEU A 108 -5.71 3.88 -8.33
CA LEU A 108 -5.81 5.02 -7.44
C LEU A 108 -7.28 5.42 -7.34
N LYS A 109 -7.74 5.70 -6.11
CA LYS A 109 -9.13 6.08 -5.85
C LYS A 109 -9.20 7.27 -4.91
N VAL A 110 -9.65 8.39 -5.43
CA VAL A 110 -9.83 9.62 -4.68
C VAL A 110 -11.09 9.53 -3.82
N VAL A 111 -10.92 9.83 -2.52
CA VAL A 111 -12.01 9.84 -1.53
C VAL A 111 -12.02 11.08 -0.64
N ILE A 112 -11.06 12.00 -0.81
CA ILE A 112 -11.02 13.31 -0.16
C ILE A 112 -11.00 14.37 -1.26
N ALA A 113 -11.88 15.37 -1.15
CA ALA A 113 -11.92 16.49 -2.08
C ALA A 113 -10.90 17.57 -1.71
N ASN A 114 -10.59 18.49 -2.62
CA ASN A 114 -9.90 19.73 -2.30
C ASN A 114 -10.70 20.58 -1.29
N ALA A 115 -10.07 21.63 -0.74
CA ALA A 115 -10.75 22.54 0.18
C ALA A 115 -11.96 23.26 -0.44
N ASP A 116 -11.97 23.44 -1.77
CA ASP A 116 -13.08 24.02 -2.53
C ASP A 116 -14.14 23.00 -2.96
N GLY A 117 -13.97 21.71 -2.59
CA GLY A 117 -14.88 20.62 -2.92
C GLY A 117 -14.65 19.98 -4.30
N SER A 118 -13.68 20.45 -5.08
CA SER A 118 -13.30 19.81 -6.35
C SER A 118 -12.54 18.49 -6.14
N GLU A 119 -12.52 17.63 -7.15
CA GLU A 119 -11.70 16.41 -7.12
C GLU A 119 -10.22 16.77 -7.31
N PRO A 120 -9.30 16.34 -6.41
CA PRO A 120 -7.88 16.59 -6.57
C PRO A 120 -7.28 15.93 -7.81
N ASP A 121 -6.35 16.63 -8.44
CA ASP A 121 -5.45 16.05 -9.43
C ASP A 121 -4.34 15.28 -8.71
N ILE A 122 -4.30 13.97 -8.94
CA ILE A 122 -3.31 13.06 -8.35
C ILE A 122 -2.39 12.44 -9.41
N SER A 123 -2.25 13.11 -10.57
CA SER A 123 -1.40 12.66 -11.68
C SER A 123 0.09 12.69 -11.33
N GLU A 124 0.50 13.61 -10.46
CA GLU A 124 1.91 13.84 -10.08
C GLU A 124 2.22 13.48 -8.61
N GLU A 125 1.24 13.56 -7.70
CA GLU A 125 1.43 13.25 -6.27
C GLU A 125 0.11 12.91 -5.55
N ALA A 126 0.21 12.42 -4.30
CA ALA A 126 -0.94 12.16 -3.46
C ALA A 126 -1.51 13.44 -2.83
N MET A 127 -2.84 13.53 -2.74
CA MET A 127 -3.51 14.57 -1.97
C MET A 127 -3.51 14.20 -0.48
N THR A 128 -2.61 14.81 0.29
CA THR A 128 -2.41 14.45 1.71
C THR A 128 -3.24 15.26 2.69
N GLU A 129 -3.77 16.40 2.28
CA GLU A 129 -4.56 17.29 3.14
C GLU A 129 -5.88 16.63 3.61
N LYS A 130 -6.46 17.19 4.67
CA LYS A 130 -7.75 16.74 5.20
C LYS A 130 -8.84 17.69 4.72
N SER A 131 -9.92 17.12 4.20
CA SER A 131 -11.09 17.85 3.71
C SER A 131 -12.33 16.96 3.76
N SER A 132 -13.39 17.40 3.09
CA SER A 132 -14.64 16.66 2.93
C SER A 132 -14.45 15.34 2.18
N LEU A 133 -15.21 14.32 2.59
CA LEU A 133 -15.22 13.00 1.94
C LEU A 133 -16.00 13.05 0.62
N ILE A 134 -15.49 12.37 -0.38
CA ILE A 134 -16.15 12.07 -1.66
C ILE A 134 -16.01 10.58 -1.97
N ASN A 135 -16.80 10.03 -2.90
CA ASN A 135 -16.70 8.64 -3.38
C ASN A 135 -16.68 7.56 -2.26
N SER A 136 -17.37 7.82 -1.15
CA SER A 136 -17.26 7.04 0.10
C SER A 136 -18.57 6.40 0.57
N GLY A 137 -19.49 6.12 -0.37
CA GLY A 137 -20.80 5.49 -0.12
C GLY A 137 -21.96 6.29 -0.67
#